data_AF-A0A1V3SA98-F1
#
_entry.id   AF-A0A1V3SA98-F1
#
_cell.length_a   1.000
_cell.length_b   1.000
_cell.length_c   1.000
_cell.angle_alpha   90.00
_cell.angle_beta   90.00
_cell.angle_gamma   90.00
#
_symmetry.space_group_name_H-M   'P 1'
#
loop_
_entity.id
_entity.type
_entity.pdbx_description
1 polymer ?
#
loop_
_entity_poly.entity_id
_entity_poly.type
_entity_poly.pdbx_seq_one_letter_code
_entity_poly.pdbx_strand_id
1 'polypeptide(L)' 'MKLIPEWRKAWRMTSVQLAIVGVALNAAATGWSSFQGQVDPMVYAIVNMVLGISVAVSRVIKQPKLADQPEQPE' A
#
# COMPACT_ATOMS: atom_id res chain seq x y z
N MET A 1 33.92 0.58 3.18
CA MET A 1 32.67 -0.02 3.70
C MET A 1 31.52 0.30 2.73
N LYS A 2 31.18 -0.62 1.82
CA LYS A 2 29.96 -0.55 1.00
C LYS A 2 29.15 -1.78 1.34
N LEU A 3 28.22 -1.63 2.29
CA LEU A 3 27.53 -2.77 2.89
C LEU A 3 26.60 -3.51 1.91
N ILE A 4 26.13 -2.86 0.84
CA ILE A 4 25.42 -3.54 -0.26
C ILE A 4 25.71 -2.76 -1.55
N PRO A 5 26.47 -3.31 -2.52
CA PRO A 5 26.53 -2.72 -3.85
C PRO A 5 25.09 -2.76 -4.39
N GLU A 6 24.58 -1.62 -4.86
CA GLU A 6 23.19 -1.45 -5.33
C GLU A 6 22.09 -1.15 -4.29
N TRP A 7 22.37 -0.59 -3.10
CA TRP A 7 21.29 -0.18 -2.15
C TRP A 7 20.22 0.73 -2.79
N ARG A 8 20.59 1.56 -3.78
CA ARG A 8 19.65 2.39 -4.55
C ARG A 8 18.67 1.57 -5.39
N LYS A 9 19.00 0.33 -5.79
CA LYS A 9 18.09 -0.56 -6.51
C LYS A 9 17.04 -1.20 -5.61
N ALA A 10 17.21 -1.19 -4.28
CA ALA A 10 16.20 -1.69 -3.34
C ALA A 10 14.84 -0.98 -3.51
N TRP A 11 14.85 0.30 -3.89
CA TRP A 11 13.64 1.08 -4.20
C TRP A 11 12.84 0.57 -5.42
N ARG A 12 13.44 -0.29 -6.25
CA ARG A 12 12.77 -0.94 -7.39
C ARG A 12 12.10 -2.26 -7.02
N MET A 13 12.33 -2.78 -5.81
CA MET A 13 11.66 -3.98 -5.33
C MET A 13 10.23 -3.63 -4.91
N THR A 14 9.25 -4.36 -5.44
CA THR A 14 7.83 -4.19 -5.11
C THR A 14 7.56 -4.38 -3.62
N SER A 15 8.32 -5.24 -2.93
CA SER A 15 8.24 -5.41 -1.47
C SER A 15 8.63 -4.14 -0.70
N VAL A 16 9.68 -3.44 -1.14
CA VAL A 16 10.13 -2.17 -0.53
C VAL A 16 9.11 -1.07 -0.81
N GLN A 17 8.54 -1.04 -2.02
CA GLN A 17 7.47 -0.09 -2.36
C GLN A 17 6.21 -0.32 -1.51
N LEU A 18 5.79 -1.58 -1.34
CA LEU A 18 4.67 -1.94 -0.47
C LEU A 18 4.94 -1.59 1.00
N ALA A 19 6.17 -1.82 1.49
CA ALA A 19 6.55 -1.43 2.84
C ALA A 19 6.48 0.10 3.03
N ILE A 20 6.96 0.87 2.06
CA ILE A 20 6.89 2.34 2.09
C ILE A 20 5.43 2.81 2.06
N VAL A 21 4.59 2.23 1.20
CA VAL A 21 3.16 2.54 1.15
C VAL A 21 2.49 2.21 2.49
N GLY A 22 2.84 1.07 3.11
CA GLY A 22 2.33 0.70 4.43
C GLY A 22 2.73 1.66 5.54
N VAL A 23 3.99 2.12 5.54
CA VAL A 23 4.48 3.14 6.48
C VAL A 23 3.75 4.47 6.27
N ALA A 24 3.59 4.90 5.02
CA ALA A 24 2.88 6.14 4.70
C ALA A 24 1.40 6.08 5.14
N LEU A 25 0.72 4.96 4.92
CA LEU A 25 -0.66 4.75 5.36
C LEU A 25 -0.80 4.75 6.89
N ASN A 26 0.14 4.13 7.61
CA ASN A 26 0.14 4.14 9.08
C ASN A 26 0.43 5.55 9.64
N ALA A 27 1.39 6.26 9.05
CA ALA A 27 1.67 7.64 9.41
C ALA A 27 0.47 8.54 9.15
N ALA A 28 -0.21 8.36 8.01
CA ALA A 28 -1.45 9.07 7.69
C ALA A 28 -2.56 8.75 8.70
N ALA A 29 -2.76 7.48 9.07
CA ALA A 29 -3.76 7.10 10.07
C ALA A 29 -3.47 7.71 11.46
N THR A 30 -2.20 7.74 11.85
CA THR A 30 -1.77 8.35 13.11
C THR A 30 -1.97 9.88 13.07
N GLY A 31 -1.55 10.53 11.98
CA GLY A 31 -1.72 11.96 11.79
C GLY A 31 -3.19 12.37 11.68
N TRP A 32 -4.04 11.53 11.08
CA TRP A 32 -5.49 11.77 10.96
C TRP A 32 -6.16 11.91 12.33
N SER A 33 -5.67 11.17 13.33
CA SER A 33 -6.17 11.27 14.70
C SER A 33 -5.95 12.68 15.29
N SER A 34 -4.89 13.39 14.88
CA SER A 34 -4.64 14.78 15.29
C SER A 34 -5.58 15.81 14.65
N PHE A 35 -6.28 15.44 13.59
CA PHE A 35 -7.25 16.32 12.91
C PHE A 35 -8.71 15.99 13.28
N GLN A 36 -8.95 15.07 14.23
CA GLN A 36 -10.30 14.76 14.70
C GLN A 36 -11.00 16.03 15.21
N GLY A 37 -12.11 16.40 14.57
CA GLY A 37 -12.91 17.58 14.89
C GLY A 37 -12.61 18.84 14.07
N GLN A 38 -11.55 18.85 13.26
CA GLN A 38 -11.22 19.98 12.36
C GLN A 38 -11.36 19.64 10.87
N VAL A 39 -11.40 18.35 10.50
CA VAL A 39 -11.63 17.95 9.11
C VAL A 39 -13.12 18.07 8.78
N ASP A 40 -13.42 18.80 7.71
CA ASP A 40 -14.77 18.91 7.18
C ASP A 40 -15.36 17.52 6.81
N PRO A 41 -16.64 17.24 7.17
CA PRO A 41 -17.27 15.95 6.88
C PRO A 41 -17.23 15.54 5.40
N MET A 42 -17.30 16.50 4.48
CA MET A 42 -17.24 16.25 3.04
C MET A 42 -15.84 15.80 2.62
N VAL A 43 -14.79 16.40 3.19
CA VAL A 43 -13.40 15.98 2.94
C VAL A 43 -13.18 14.56 3.45
N TYR A 44 -13.68 14.23 4.64
CA TYR A 44 -13.63 12.86 5.17
C TYR A 44 -14.31 11.85 4.24
N ALA A 45 -15.52 12.18 3.75
CA ALA A 45 -16.27 11.30 2.85
C ALA A 45 -15.55 11.08 1.52
N ILE A 46 -15.00 12.14 0.91
CA ILE A 46 -14.26 12.06 -0.36
C ILE A 46 -13.02 11.18 -0.21
N VAL A 47 -12.21 11.38 0.85
CA VAL A 47 -11.00 10.59 1.08
C VAL A 47 -11.35 9.11 1.23
N ASN A 48 -12.39 8.79 2.02
CA ASN A 48 -12.83 7.40 2.19
C ASN A 48 -13.37 6.79 0.90
N MET A 49 -14.13 7.55 0.11
CA MET A 49 -14.65 7.08 -1.18
C MET A 49 -13.50 6.75 -2.15
N VAL A 50 -12.50 7.64 -2.27
CA VAL A 50 -11.33 7.43 -3.14
C VAL A 50 -10.51 6.21 -2.69
N LEU A 51 -10.26 6.07 -1.39
CA LEU A 51 -9.55 4.90 -0.85
C LEU A 51 -10.34 3.61 -1.10
N GLY A 52 -11.66 3.62 -0.88
CA GLY A 52 -12.55 2.49 -1.13
C GLY A 52 -12.54 2.06 -2.60
N ILE A 53 -12.63 3.00 -3.53
CA ILE A 53 -12.53 2.72 -4.98
C ILE A 53 -11.15 2.15 -5.31
N SER A 54 -10.08 2.73 -4.76
CA SER A 54 -8.71 2.27 -5.01
C SER A 54 -8.50 0.82 -4.57
N VAL A 55 -9.06 0.44 -3.41
CA VAL A 55 -9.05 -0.96 -2.92
C VAL A 55 -9.87 -1.86 -3.83
N ALA A 56 -11.07 -1.43 -4.24
CA ALA A 56 -11.91 -2.19 -5.15
C ALA A 56 -11.22 -2.46 -6.50
N VAL A 57 -10.59 -1.44 -7.10
CA VAL A 57 -9.82 -1.58 -8.34
C VAL A 57 -8.62 -2.50 -8.15
N SER A 58 -7.90 -2.35 -7.03
CA SER A 58 -6.74 -3.21 -6.72
C SER A 58 -7.12 -4.69 -6.61
N ARG A 59 -8.34 -5.00 -6.16
CA ARG A 59 -8.85 -6.38 -6.12
C ARG A 59 -9.19 -6.95 -7.49
N VAL A 60 -9.52 -6.11 -8.46
CA VAL A 60 -9.87 -6.53 -9.84
C VAL A 60 -8.61 -6.86 -10.66
N ILE A 61 -7.48 -6.25 -10.31
CA ILE A 61 -6.20 -6.55 -10.96
C ILE A 61 -5.78 -7.97 -10.56
N LYS A 62 -5.93 -8.92 -11.49
CA LYS A 62 -5.42 -10.29 -11.33
C LYS A 62 -3.93 -10.20 -10.98
N GLN A 63 -3.53 -10.88 -9.90
CA GLN A 63 -2.13 -11.06 -9.55
C GLN A 63 -1.60 -12.28 -10.33
N PRO A 64 -0.93 -12.11 -11.48
CA PRO A 64 -0.52 -13.23 -12.34
C PRO A 64 0.42 -14.21 -11.61
N LYS A 65 1.15 -13.76 -10.58
CA LYS A 65 2.10 -14.59 -9.83
C LYS A 65 1.48 -15.55 -8.79
N LEU A 66 0.17 -15.46 -8.50
CA LEU A 66 -0.51 -16.45 -7.64
C LEU A 66 -1.23 -17.54 -8.44
N ALA A 67 -1.39 -17.38 -9.75
CA ALA A 67 -2.12 -18.34 -10.58
C ALA A 67 -1.28 -19.57 -11.00
N ASP A 68 0.05 -19.51 -10.83
CA ASP A 68 1.00 -20.58 -11.19
C ASP A 68 1.57 -21.26 -9.93
N GLN A 69 0.73 -21.63 -8.96
CA GLN A 69 1.10 -22.72 -8.05
C GLN A 69 0.70 -24.03 -8.74
N PRO A 70 1.64 -24.81 -9.30
CA PRO A 70 1.33 -26.17 -9.72
C PRO A 70 0.90 -26.92 -8.46
N GLU A 71 -0.30 -27.50 -8.52
CA GLU A 71 -0.80 -28.45 -7.55
C GLU A 71 0.30 -29.48 -7.28
N GLN A 72 0.82 -29.52 -6.05
CA GLN A 72 1.63 -30.64 -5.59
C GLN A 72 0.70 -31.85 -5.53
N PRO A 73 0.90 -32.90 -6.34
CA PRO A 73 0.21 -34.15 -6.15
C PRO A 73 0.89 -34.88 -4.98
N GLU A 74 0.14 -35.20 -3.93
CA GLU A 74 0.50 -36.25 -2.98
C GLU A 74 0.22 -37.64 -3.58
#